data_AF-A0A970DHA5-F1
#
_entry.id   AF-A0A970DHA5-F1
#
_cell.length_a   1.000
_cell.length_b   1.000
_cell.length_c   1.000
_cell.angle_alpha   90.00
_cell.angle_beta   90.00
_cell.angle_gamma   90.00
#
_symmetry.space_group_name_H-M   'P 1'
#
loop_
_entity.id
_entity.type
_entity.pdbx_description
1 polymer ?
#
loop_
_entity_poly.entity_id
_entity_poly.type
_entity_poly.pdbx_seq_one_letter_code
_entity_poly.pdbx_strand_id
1 'polypeptide(L)'
;MREIMNRFFKIAVAALIIVTSAGCQGRDIEYPKAFDGILDLREWDFNTDGPVNLDGEWEFYWKKLYKPDDFKEDRTVNDRRIIEVPGSWNGYEIDGNPIGGEGYAAFRLKILLPEDNISKSINLSAISTAHRMWINGELASALGEVATQREESSPKYYPKVIPVKTESNSMYQISVIAGVGSGSPLHWAAVKKSRL
;
A
#
# COMPACT_ATOMS: atom_id res chain seq x y z
N MET A 1 -35.91 21.04 -53.00
CA MET A 1 -34.52 21.28 -52.53
C MET A 1 -34.39 21.40 -51.00
N ARG A 2 -35.17 22.23 -50.30
CA ARG A 2 -35.05 22.40 -48.83
C ARG A 2 -35.23 21.12 -48.01
N GLU A 3 -36.16 20.25 -48.38
CA GLU A 3 -36.37 18.99 -47.65
C GLU A 3 -35.22 17.99 -47.82
N ILE A 4 -34.65 17.90 -49.01
CA ILE A 4 -33.50 17.04 -49.31
C ILE A 4 -32.30 17.49 -48.47
N MET A 5 -32.04 18.80 -48.41
CA MET A 5 -30.97 19.40 -47.62
C MET A 5 -31.14 19.16 -46.10
N ASN A 6 -32.38 19.21 -45.58
CA ASN A 6 -32.66 18.90 -44.18
C ASN A 6 -32.46 17.42 -43.83
N ARG A 7 -32.69 16.49 -44.76
CA ARG A 7 -32.42 15.05 -44.55
C ARG A 7 -30.92 14.78 -44.47
N PHE A 8 -30.12 15.38 -45.36
CA PHE A 8 -28.67 15.28 -45.31
C PHE A 8 -28.08 15.91 -44.04
N PHE A 9 -28.60 17.06 -43.60
CA PHE A 9 -28.16 17.70 -42.35
C PHE A 9 -28.44 16.83 -41.12
N LYS A 10 -29.62 16.19 -41.04
CA LYS A 10 -29.97 15.27 -39.94
C LYS A 10 -29.08 14.02 -39.94
N ILE A 11 -28.76 13.46 -41.11
CA ILE A 11 -27.87 12.30 -41.24
C ILE A 11 -26.43 12.67 -40.82
N ALA A 12 -25.93 13.85 -41.22
CA ALA A 12 -24.61 14.33 -40.85
C ALA A 12 -24.49 14.58 -39.33
N VAL A 13 -25.52 15.15 -38.71
CA VAL A 13 -25.55 15.34 -37.24
C VAL A 13 -25.61 14.00 -36.49
N ALA A 14 -26.39 13.03 -36.99
CA ALA A 14 -26.45 11.69 -36.39
C ALA A 14 -25.11 10.94 -36.52
N ALA A 15 -24.42 11.06 -37.65
CA ALA A 15 -23.10 10.46 -37.85
C ALA A 15 -22.03 11.11 -36.94
N LEU A 16 -22.10 12.43 -36.71
CA LEU A 16 -21.18 13.14 -35.82
C LEU A 16 -21.33 12.71 -34.35
N ILE A 17 -22.55 12.40 -33.91
CA ILE A 17 -22.83 11.92 -32.54
C ILE A 17 -22.30 10.49 -32.32
N ILE A 18 -22.36 9.62 -33.34
CA ILE A 18 -21.85 8.23 -33.27
C ILE A 18 -20.31 8.19 -33.22
N VAL A 19 -19.62 9.14 -33.85
CA VAL A 19 -18.14 9.22 -33.81
C VAL A 19 -17.63 9.68 -32.43
N THR A 20 -18.43 10.43 -31.66
CA THR A 20 -18.02 10.89 -30.32
C THR A 20 -18.15 9.85 -29.20
N SER A 21 -18.91 8.77 -29.39
CA SER A 21 -19.10 7.72 -28.36
C SER A 21 -18.03 6.63 -28.38
N ALA A 22 -17.14 6.60 -29.37
CA ALA A 22 -16.02 5.66 -29.45
C ALA A 22 -14.75 6.13 -28.71
N GLY A 23 -14.75 7.34 -28.13
CA GLY A 23 -13.54 8.01 -27.64
C GLY A 23 -13.17 7.81 -26.17
N CYS A 24 -13.99 7.12 -25.37
CA CYS A 24 -13.72 6.91 -23.94
C CYS A 24 -13.93 5.44 -23.55
N GLN A 25 -13.11 4.54 -24.09
CA GLN A 25 -12.81 3.31 -23.35
C GLN A 25 -11.73 3.67 -22.34
N GLY A 26 -12.15 3.97 -21.10
CA GLY A 26 -11.24 3.96 -19.98
C GLY A 26 -10.56 2.60 -19.93
N ARG A 27 -9.23 2.57 -19.77
CA ARG A 27 -8.54 1.31 -19.52
C ARG A 27 -9.01 0.81 -18.16
N ASP A 28 -9.63 -0.37 -18.12
CA ASP A 28 -9.86 -1.10 -16.87
C ASP A 28 -8.49 -1.64 -16.41
N ILE A 29 -7.78 -0.82 -15.63
CA ILE A 29 -6.49 -1.19 -15.02
C ILE A 29 -6.79 -1.99 -13.75
N GLU A 30 -6.42 -3.26 -13.74
CA GLU A 30 -6.44 -4.08 -12.54
C GLU A 30 -5.18 -3.80 -11.72
N TYR A 31 -5.36 -3.25 -10.51
CA TYR A 31 -4.25 -2.92 -9.63
C TYR A 31 -3.78 -4.16 -8.87
N PRO A 32 -2.46 -4.47 -8.88
CA PRO A 32 -1.91 -5.57 -8.10
C PRO A 32 -2.21 -5.39 -6.61
N LYS A 33 -2.51 -6.50 -5.94
CA LYS A 33 -2.65 -6.58 -4.49
C LYS A 33 -1.63 -7.53 -3.91
N ALA A 34 -1.27 -7.31 -2.66
CA ALA A 34 -0.42 -8.21 -1.91
C ALA A 34 -1.15 -9.53 -1.65
N PHE A 35 -0.44 -10.64 -1.79
CA PHE A 35 -0.90 -11.98 -1.43
C PHE A 35 0.18 -12.66 -0.59
N ASP A 36 -0.20 -13.25 0.53
CA ASP A 36 0.72 -13.92 1.46
C ASP A 36 1.97 -13.07 1.83
N GLY A 37 1.78 -11.76 2.02
CA GLY A 37 2.86 -10.84 2.38
C GLY A 37 3.79 -10.42 1.23
N ILE A 38 3.42 -10.70 -0.03
CA ILE A 38 4.17 -10.34 -1.23
C ILE A 38 3.29 -9.52 -2.16
N LEU A 39 3.75 -8.31 -2.51
CA LEU A 39 3.19 -7.50 -3.58
C LEU A 39 4.13 -7.57 -4.80
N ASP A 40 3.70 -8.20 -5.88
CA ASP A 40 4.49 -8.34 -7.09
C ASP A 40 4.16 -7.25 -8.11
N LEU A 41 5.09 -6.33 -8.34
CA LEU A 41 4.99 -5.21 -9.28
C LEU A 41 6.01 -5.33 -10.42
N ARG A 42 6.67 -6.49 -10.60
CA ARG A 42 7.73 -6.65 -11.62
C ARG A 42 7.28 -6.33 -13.04
N GLU A 43 5.99 -6.52 -13.33
CA GLU A 43 5.38 -6.22 -14.63
C GLU A 43 4.59 -4.89 -14.65
N TRP A 44 4.64 -4.10 -13.57
CA TRP A 44 3.89 -2.84 -13.46
C TRP A 44 4.64 -1.65 -14.07
N ASP A 45 4.00 -0.91 -14.97
CA ASP A 45 4.58 0.31 -15.55
C ASP A 45 4.13 1.57 -14.78
N PHE A 46 5.00 2.05 -13.89
CA PHE A 46 4.75 3.28 -13.11
C PHE A 46 4.64 4.56 -13.95
N ASN A 47 5.02 4.55 -15.24
CA ASN A 47 4.85 5.71 -16.13
C ASN A 47 3.46 5.75 -16.76
N THR A 48 2.91 4.62 -17.17
CA THR A 48 1.60 4.56 -17.84
C THR A 48 0.46 4.28 -16.88
N ASP A 49 0.71 3.43 -15.87
CA ASP A 49 -0.34 2.88 -15.01
C ASP A 49 -0.36 3.58 -13.65
N GLY A 50 0.72 4.29 -13.32
CA GLY A 50 0.78 5.23 -12.20
C GLY A 50 1.13 4.56 -10.86
N PRO A 51 0.73 5.18 -9.72
CA PRO A 51 1.07 4.67 -8.39
C PRO A 51 0.24 3.44 -8.02
N VAL A 52 0.81 2.56 -7.19
CA VAL A 52 0.15 1.35 -6.67
C VAL A 52 0.00 1.46 -5.17
N ASN A 53 -1.21 1.22 -4.66
CA ASN A 53 -1.45 1.10 -3.23
C ASN A 53 -0.83 -0.20 -2.70
N LEU A 54 -0.39 -0.19 -1.45
CA LEU A 54 0.11 -1.39 -0.78
C LEU A 54 -1.02 -2.24 -0.18
N ASP A 55 -2.12 -2.38 -0.91
CA ASP A 55 -3.34 -3.08 -0.46
C ASP A 55 -3.18 -4.61 -0.64
N GLY A 56 -3.90 -5.40 0.16
CA GLY A 56 -3.93 -6.86 0.16
C GLY A 56 -3.41 -7.48 1.46
N GLU A 57 -2.92 -8.70 1.37
CA GLU A 57 -2.48 -9.53 2.49
C GLU A 57 -1.05 -9.22 2.94
N TRP A 58 -0.90 -8.80 4.19
CA TRP A 58 0.40 -8.53 4.81
C TRP A 58 0.74 -9.59 5.86
N GLU A 59 2.03 -9.81 6.09
CA GLU A 59 2.47 -10.57 7.26
C GLU A 59 2.18 -9.78 8.54
N PHE A 60 1.62 -10.44 9.53
CA PHE A 60 1.19 -9.87 10.80
C PHE A 60 1.74 -10.67 11.98
N TYR A 61 2.29 -9.96 12.96
CA TYR A 61 2.94 -10.53 14.13
C TYR A 61 2.43 -9.83 15.39
N TRP A 62 1.41 -10.42 16.01
CA TRP A 62 0.73 -9.85 17.17
C TRP A 62 1.59 -9.90 18.43
N LYS A 63 1.60 -8.79 19.17
CA LYS A 63 2.42 -8.62 20.39
C LYS A 63 3.91 -8.92 20.14
N LYS A 64 4.39 -8.62 18.94
CA LYS A 64 5.81 -8.66 18.58
C LYS A 64 6.26 -7.28 18.11
N LEU A 65 7.50 -6.91 18.47
CA LEU A 65 8.16 -5.67 18.03
C LEU A 65 9.39 -6.03 17.18
N TYR A 66 9.19 -6.85 16.14
CA TYR A 66 10.27 -7.33 15.28
C TYR A 66 10.88 -6.23 14.44
N LYS A 67 12.21 -6.14 14.51
CA LYS A 67 13.07 -5.29 13.68
C LYS A 67 13.53 -6.08 12.46
N PRO A 68 14.10 -5.41 11.44
CA PRO A 68 14.56 -6.09 10.22
C PRO A 68 15.47 -7.30 10.46
N ASP A 69 16.35 -7.23 11.45
CA ASP A 69 17.26 -8.34 11.78
C ASP A 69 16.55 -9.57 12.36
N ASP A 70 15.37 -9.42 12.97
CA ASP A 70 14.61 -10.54 13.51
C ASP A 70 14.02 -11.43 12.40
N PHE A 71 13.82 -10.87 11.21
CA PHE A 71 13.32 -11.60 10.03
C PHE A 71 14.41 -12.41 9.30
N LYS A 72 15.65 -12.39 9.81
CA LYS A 72 16.73 -13.26 9.33
C LYS A 72 16.60 -14.63 10.00
N GLU A 73 16.97 -15.69 9.29
CA GLU A 73 17.11 -17.05 9.84
C GLU A 73 15.81 -17.68 10.39
N ASP A 74 14.65 -17.40 9.77
CA ASP A 74 13.35 -18.03 10.07
C ASP A 74 12.85 -17.92 11.52
N ARG A 75 13.42 -17.01 12.32
CA ARG A 75 13.08 -16.85 13.74
C ARG A 75 11.63 -16.42 14.00
N THR A 76 10.94 -15.91 12.98
CA THR A 76 9.57 -15.38 13.09
C THR A 76 8.50 -16.31 12.53
N VAL A 77 8.87 -17.46 11.94
CA VAL A 77 7.93 -18.30 11.15
C VAL A 77 6.73 -18.76 11.98
N ASN A 78 6.92 -19.16 13.23
CA ASN A 78 5.84 -19.64 14.09
C ASN A 78 4.83 -18.54 14.49
N ASP A 79 5.29 -17.30 14.53
CA ASP A 79 4.48 -16.13 14.92
C ASP A 79 3.78 -15.47 13.72
N ARG A 80 4.11 -15.89 12.48
CA ARG A 80 3.56 -15.33 11.25
C ARG A 80 2.05 -15.61 11.16
N ARG A 81 1.28 -14.55 10.94
CA ARG A 81 -0.13 -14.58 10.53
C ARG A 81 -0.30 -13.68 9.30
N ILE A 82 -1.49 -13.69 8.71
CA ILE A 82 -1.86 -12.82 7.59
C ILE A 82 -2.98 -11.88 8.02
N ILE A 83 -2.91 -10.63 7.58
CA ILE A 83 -3.94 -9.62 7.79
C ILE A 83 -4.21 -8.84 6.51
N GLU A 84 -5.48 -8.54 6.25
CA GLU A 84 -5.89 -7.69 5.13
C GLU A 84 -5.64 -6.21 5.45
N VAL A 85 -4.99 -5.54 4.51
CA VAL A 85 -4.66 -4.11 4.53
C VAL A 85 -5.27 -3.47 3.28
N PRO A 86 -5.97 -2.33 3.36
CA PRO A 86 -6.37 -1.66 4.59
C PRO A 86 -7.38 -2.44 5.41
N GLY A 87 -7.27 -2.32 6.72
CA GLY A 87 -8.17 -3.02 7.63
C GLY A 87 -7.84 -2.75 9.10
N SER A 88 -8.66 -3.33 9.98
CA SER A 88 -8.47 -3.30 11.43
C SER A 88 -8.14 -4.70 11.92
N TRP A 89 -7.20 -4.83 12.87
CA TRP A 89 -6.91 -6.13 13.50
C TRP A 89 -7.95 -6.52 14.56
N ASN A 90 -8.87 -5.62 14.94
CA ASN A 90 -9.86 -5.92 15.95
C ASN A 90 -10.80 -7.05 15.46
N GLY A 91 -10.90 -8.13 16.24
CA GLY A 91 -11.65 -9.32 15.87
C GLY A 91 -10.87 -10.36 15.07
N TYR A 92 -9.61 -10.11 14.69
CA TYR A 92 -8.76 -11.17 14.11
C TYR A 92 -8.53 -12.28 15.13
N GLU A 93 -8.63 -13.53 14.68
CA GLU A 93 -8.39 -14.68 15.53
C GLU A 93 -6.89 -14.99 15.62
N ILE A 94 -6.39 -15.09 16.85
CA ILE A 94 -5.05 -15.58 17.15
C ILE A 94 -5.17 -16.68 18.17
N ASP A 95 -4.65 -17.86 17.80
CA ASP A 95 -4.68 -19.07 18.61
C ASP A 95 -6.11 -19.39 19.11
N GLY A 96 -7.08 -19.23 18.20
CA GLY A 96 -8.50 -19.51 18.43
C GLY A 96 -9.25 -18.43 19.23
N ASN A 97 -8.65 -17.27 19.51
CA ASN A 97 -9.29 -16.20 20.28
C ASN A 97 -9.30 -14.88 19.48
N PRO A 98 -10.44 -14.18 19.40
CA PRO A 98 -10.50 -12.86 18.76
C PRO A 98 -9.72 -11.84 19.60
N ILE A 99 -8.86 -11.06 18.95
CA ILE A 99 -8.08 -10.02 19.61
C ILE A 99 -8.83 -8.69 19.62
N GLY A 100 -8.65 -7.91 20.69
CA GLY A 100 -9.21 -6.57 20.80
C GLY A 100 -8.40 -5.51 20.05
N GLY A 101 -8.92 -4.28 20.01
CA GLY A 101 -8.22 -3.12 19.44
C GLY A 101 -7.00 -2.65 20.25
N GLU A 102 -6.78 -3.20 21.44
CA GLU A 102 -5.63 -2.86 22.29
C GLU A 102 -4.48 -3.84 22.12
N GLY A 103 -3.34 -3.33 21.67
CA GLY A 103 -2.10 -4.10 21.54
C GLY A 103 -1.09 -3.40 20.65
N TYR A 104 -0.03 -4.13 20.34
CA TYR A 104 1.02 -3.70 19.42
C TYR A 104 1.33 -4.87 18.49
N ALA A 105 1.84 -4.55 17.30
CA ALA A 105 2.17 -5.56 16.32
C ALA A 105 3.31 -5.11 15.40
N ALA A 106 3.96 -6.09 14.79
CA ALA A 106 4.80 -5.90 13.63
C ALA A 106 4.06 -6.36 12.37
N PHE A 107 4.24 -5.60 11.30
CA PHE A 107 3.73 -5.86 9.96
C PHE A 107 4.89 -5.98 8.99
N ARG A 108 4.79 -6.87 8.00
CA ARG A 108 5.80 -6.99 6.95
C ARG A 108 5.18 -7.22 5.59
N LEU A 109 5.70 -6.50 4.60
CA LEU A 109 5.39 -6.66 3.19
C LEU A 109 6.68 -6.72 2.39
N LYS A 110 6.79 -7.70 1.50
CA LYS A 110 7.82 -7.76 0.47
C LYS A 110 7.23 -7.21 -0.83
N ILE A 111 7.91 -6.28 -1.46
CA ILE A 111 7.51 -5.68 -2.73
C ILE A 111 8.53 -6.07 -3.77
N LEU A 112 8.09 -6.76 -4.82
CA LEU A 112 8.92 -7.04 -5.99
C LEU A 112 8.73 -5.91 -6.99
N LEU A 113 9.80 -5.26 -7.42
CA LEU A 113 9.77 -4.09 -8.30
C LEU A 113 10.31 -4.44 -9.69
N PRO A 114 9.86 -3.72 -10.73
CA PRO A 114 10.42 -3.87 -12.07
C PRO A 114 11.90 -3.47 -12.07
N GLU A 115 12.70 -4.17 -12.86
CA GLU A 115 14.09 -3.83 -13.15
C GLU A 115 14.13 -2.63 -14.10
N ASP A 116 14.02 -1.43 -13.53
CA ASP A 116 14.10 -0.17 -14.26
C ASP A 116 14.99 0.85 -13.51
N ASN A 117 15.31 1.95 -14.19
CA ASN A 117 16.09 3.06 -13.61
C ASN A 117 15.18 4.18 -13.06
N ILE A 118 13.94 3.87 -12.72
CA ILE A 118 12.96 4.86 -12.24
C ILE A 118 13.06 4.93 -10.72
N SER A 119 13.40 6.12 -10.22
CA SER A 119 13.34 6.41 -8.79
C SER A 119 11.92 6.26 -8.26
N LYS A 120 11.76 5.42 -7.24
CA LYS A 120 10.49 5.13 -6.57
C LYS A 120 10.47 5.73 -5.17
N SER A 121 9.28 6.01 -4.67
CA SER A 121 9.05 6.56 -3.34
C SER A 121 7.82 5.93 -2.71
N ILE A 122 7.84 5.79 -1.39
CA ILE A 122 6.66 5.39 -0.61
C ILE A 122 5.98 6.64 -0.10
N ASN A 123 4.68 6.74 -0.37
CA ASN A 123 3.83 7.79 0.18
C ASN A 123 3.13 7.32 1.45
N LEU A 124 3.65 7.71 2.61
CA LEU A 124 2.97 7.52 3.89
C LEU A 124 1.90 8.60 4.03
N SER A 125 0.63 8.24 4.03
CA SER A 125 -0.46 9.22 4.18
C SER A 125 -0.86 9.45 5.64
N ALA A 126 -0.96 8.43 6.50
CA ALA A 126 -1.41 8.61 7.89
C ALA A 126 -1.21 7.40 8.84
N ILE A 127 -0.08 7.28 9.55
CA ILE A 127 0.05 6.29 10.65
C ILE A 127 -0.55 6.88 11.93
N SER A 128 -1.46 6.14 12.58
CA SER A 128 -1.80 6.34 14.00
C SER A 128 -1.45 5.03 14.73
N THR A 129 -0.90 4.97 15.94
CA THR A 129 -0.38 5.99 16.87
C THR A 129 1.16 6.08 16.75
N ALA A 130 1.93 5.57 17.72
CA ALA A 130 3.40 5.51 17.62
C ALA A 130 3.82 4.39 16.66
N HIS A 131 4.84 4.65 15.83
CA HIS A 131 5.37 3.66 14.91
C HIS A 131 6.87 3.76 14.69
N ARG A 132 7.43 2.67 14.19
CA ARG A 132 8.72 2.65 13.48
C ARG A 132 8.58 1.88 12.20
N MET A 133 9.11 2.41 11.11
CA MET A 133 9.08 1.80 9.79
C MET A 133 10.49 1.70 9.23
N TRP A 134 10.81 0.52 8.70
CA TRP A 134 12.05 0.23 8.00
C TRP A 134 11.76 -0.11 6.55
N ILE A 135 12.68 0.30 5.68
CA ILE A 135 12.72 -0.10 4.27
C ILE A 135 14.11 -0.70 4.04
N ASN A 136 14.17 -1.97 3.62
CA ASN A 136 15.44 -2.68 3.39
C ASN A 136 16.41 -2.66 4.57
N GLY A 137 15.89 -2.70 5.79
CA GLY A 137 16.70 -2.66 7.01
C GLY A 137 17.05 -1.26 7.50
N GLU A 138 16.90 -0.22 6.68
CA GLU A 138 17.15 1.17 7.10
C GLU A 138 15.90 1.78 7.76
N LEU A 139 16.07 2.49 8.87
CA LEU A 139 14.97 3.20 9.53
C LEU A 139 14.51 4.37 8.66
N ALA A 140 13.29 4.26 8.13
CA ALA A 140 12.71 5.18 7.16
C ALA A 140 11.77 6.22 7.81
N SER A 141 11.07 5.82 8.86
CA SER A 141 10.15 6.70 9.60
C SER A 141 10.02 6.24 11.05
N ALA A 142 9.93 7.17 11.98
CA ALA A 142 9.63 6.89 13.38
C ALA A 142 8.80 8.04 13.94
N LEU A 143 7.81 7.72 14.75
CA LEU A 143 6.97 8.68 15.44
C LEU A 143 6.54 8.13 16.79
N GLY A 144 6.69 8.93 17.84
CA GLY A 144 6.42 8.49 19.22
C GLY A 144 7.34 7.37 19.69
N GLU A 145 7.07 6.89 20.90
CA GLU A 145 7.70 5.68 21.42
C GLU A 145 6.70 4.53 21.30
N VAL A 146 7.10 3.48 20.58
CA VAL A 146 6.32 2.24 20.54
C VAL A 146 6.55 1.52 21.86
N ALA A 147 5.76 1.88 22.86
CA ALA A 147 5.79 1.28 24.17
C ALA A 147 4.75 0.17 24.29
N THR A 148 4.99 -0.76 25.21
CA THR A 148 4.02 -1.78 25.61
C THR A 148 2.90 -1.21 26.50
N GLN A 149 2.97 0.08 26.87
CA GLN A 149 2.05 0.76 27.78
C GLN A 149 1.43 2.02 27.14
N ARG A 150 0.18 2.34 27.52
CA ARG A 150 -0.71 3.29 26.85
C ARG A 150 -0.28 4.74 27.04
N GLU A 151 0.39 5.01 28.15
CA GLU A 151 0.71 6.36 28.66
C GLU A 151 1.81 7.09 27.86
N GLU A 152 2.51 6.41 26.94
CA GLU A 152 3.64 6.95 26.17
C GLU A 152 3.30 7.22 24.69
N SER A 153 2.08 6.91 24.24
CA SER A 153 1.66 7.09 22.84
C SER A 153 0.93 8.43 22.62
N SER A 154 1.53 9.33 21.84
CA SER A 154 0.86 10.54 21.34
C SER A 154 0.59 10.39 19.85
N PRO A 155 -0.66 10.22 19.40
CA PRO A 155 -0.99 10.09 17.99
C PRO A 155 -0.69 11.41 17.26
N LYS A 156 0.05 11.35 16.15
CA LYS A 156 0.23 12.51 15.26
C LYS A 156 0.16 12.08 13.80
N TYR A 157 -0.58 12.84 13.00
CA TYR A 157 -0.70 12.61 11.56
C TYR A 157 0.45 13.30 10.83
N TYR A 158 1.33 12.53 10.19
CA TYR A 158 2.44 13.07 9.41
C TYR A 158 2.51 12.39 8.04
N PRO A 159 1.98 13.01 6.97
CA PRO A 159 2.24 12.53 5.64
C PRO A 159 3.74 12.65 5.35
N LYS A 160 4.36 11.56 4.84
CA LYS A 160 5.79 11.50 4.57
C LYS A 160 6.04 10.81 3.23
N VAL A 161 6.75 11.47 2.33
CA VAL A 161 7.30 10.83 1.13
C VAL A 161 8.69 10.33 1.47
N ILE A 162 8.92 9.04 1.25
CA ILE A 162 10.18 8.38 1.57
C ILE A 162 10.78 7.86 0.26
N PRO A 163 11.92 8.41 -0.20
CA PRO A 163 12.60 7.88 -1.37
C PRO A 163 13.08 6.46 -1.09
N VAL A 164 12.92 5.57 -2.07
CA VAL A 164 13.44 4.20 -1.99
C VAL A 164 14.83 4.21 -2.62
N LYS A 165 15.88 3.97 -1.82
CA LYS A 165 17.23 3.82 -2.34
C LYS A 165 17.36 2.49 -3.08
N THR A 166 17.59 2.55 -4.37
CA THR A 166 17.64 1.35 -5.23
C THR A 166 19.07 0.84 -5.39
N GLU A 167 19.63 0.18 -4.37
CA GLU A 167 20.99 -0.38 -4.46
C GLU A 167 21.03 -1.76 -5.16
N SER A 168 20.32 -1.94 -6.27
CA SER A 168 20.40 -3.15 -7.12
C SER A 168 19.65 -4.42 -6.68
N ASN A 169 18.47 -4.32 -6.05
CA ASN A 169 17.60 -5.50 -5.93
C ASN A 169 16.14 -5.17 -6.20
N SER A 170 15.52 -5.95 -7.08
CA SER A 170 14.10 -5.94 -7.45
C SER A 170 13.17 -6.33 -6.29
N MET A 171 13.63 -6.29 -5.04
CA MET A 171 12.90 -6.69 -3.85
C MET A 171 13.16 -5.71 -2.71
N TYR A 172 12.08 -5.20 -2.13
CA TYR A 172 12.12 -4.34 -0.95
C TYR A 172 11.27 -4.92 0.15
N GLN A 173 11.78 -4.82 1.39
CA GLN A 173 11.03 -5.21 2.57
C GLN A 173 10.62 -3.97 3.34
N ILE A 174 9.31 -3.83 3.55
CA ILE A 174 8.75 -2.88 4.51
C ILE A 174 8.47 -3.65 5.78
N SER A 175 8.96 -3.12 6.90
CA SER A 175 8.58 -3.59 8.23
C SER A 175 8.07 -2.41 9.02
N VAL A 176 6.86 -2.52 9.59
CA VAL A 176 6.25 -1.49 10.43
C VAL A 176 5.95 -2.08 11.78
N ILE A 177 6.34 -1.39 12.85
CA ILE A 177 5.93 -1.72 14.21
C ILE A 177 5.00 -0.60 14.67
N ALA A 178 3.81 -0.94 15.16
CA ALA A 178 2.79 0.00 15.63
C ALA A 178 2.34 -0.32 17.08
N GLY A 179 2.10 0.73 17.88
CA GLY A 179 1.66 0.67 19.29
C GLY A 179 0.17 1.01 19.52
N VAL A 180 -0.29 0.84 20.76
CA VAL A 180 -1.72 0.72 21.15
C VAL A 180 -2.55 1.99 20.95
N GLY A 181 -3.82 1.83 20.54
CA GLY A 181 -4.85 2.84 20.76
C GLY A 181 -5.79 3.15 19.60
N SER A 182 -6.06 2.19 18.71
CA SER A 182 -7.29 2.10 17.91
C SER A 182 -7.10 0.92 16.97
N GLY A 183 -8.16 0.16 16.73
CA GLY A 183 -8.27 -0.60 15.48
C GLY A 183 -8.36 0.35 14.29
N SER A 184 -7.46 1.34 14.21
CA SER A 184 -7.40 2.34 13.18
C SER A 184 -7.00 1.63 11.90
N PRO A 185 -7.73 1.89 10.81
CA PRO A 185 -7.46 1.22 9.56
C PRO A 185 -5.99 1.40 9.17
N LEU A 186 -5.31 0.30 8.77
CA LEU A 186 -3.99 0.32 8.15
C LEU A 186 -4.11 0.99 6.76
N HIS A 187 -4.40 2.28 6.72
CA HIS A 187 -4.93 2.99 5.56
C HIS A 187 -3.89 3.85 4.87
N TRP A 188 -2.70 3.34 4.52
CA TRP A 188 -1.69 4.26 3.97
C TRP A 188 -0.43 3.54 3.54
N ALA A 189 -0.28 3.32 2.25
CA ALA A 189 0.98 3.55 1.58
C ALA A 189 0.74 3.31 0.10
N ALA A 190 1.34 4.16 -0.74
CA ALA A 190 1.41 3.88 -2.16
C ALA A 190 2.86 3.96 -2.61
N VAL A 191 3.27 3.01 -3.43
CA VAL A 191 4.52 3.12 -4.20
C VAL A 191 4.21 3.99 -5.41
N LYS A 192 4.99 5.06 -5.55
CA LYS A 192 4.84 6.02 -6.64
C LYS A 192 6.21 6.40 -7.18
N LYS A 193 6.26 6.77 -8.45
CA LYS A 193 7.43 7.44 -9.03
C LYS A 193 7.78 8.68 -8.21
N SER A 194 9.05 8.84 -7.86
CA SER A 194 9.52 10.05 -7.18
C SER A 194 9.42 11.23 -8.15
N ARG A 195 8.85 12.35 -7.68
CA ARG A 195 9.02 13.63 -8.39
C ARG A 195 10.39 14.18 -8.02
N LEU A 196 11.20 14.48 -9.03
CA LEU A 196 12.41 15.29 -8.88
C LEU A 196 12.02 16.73 -8.51
#